data_AF-A0A842IBG8-F1
#
_entry.id   AF-A0A842IBG8-F1
#
_cell.length_a   1.000
_cell.length_b   1.000
_cell.length_c   1.000
_cell.angle_alpha   90.00
_cell.angle_beta   90.00
_cell.angle_gamma   90.00
#
_symmetry.space_group_name_H-M   'P 1'
#
loop_
_entity.id
_entity.type
_entity.pdbx_description
1 polymer ?
#
loop_
_entity_poly.entity_id
_entity_poly.type
_entity_poly.pdbx_seq_one_letter_code
_entity_poly.pdbx_strand_id
1 'polypeptide(L)'
;MTKPLFAPVIENAAAQGRVVLVCEHASNAFPKPWGDLGLTPDQRAAHIAWDPGALGLSRGLMQRLDAVLVHAPVSRLIYDCNRAPDMPGAMPAKSEVHDIPGNAAISPDERLARTRALYLPFHDGLHALLMQRIALGLRPVVVTIHSFTPVYFGRPRAVEFGVIHDADPALAVAIRDAGARLTRLNVALNAPYSAADDVTHTLRVQATPYGLPNAMLEIRNDLIADAAAEQAMADQLAPVINVGVAEIQKQAKAS
;
A
#
# COMPACT_ATOMS: atom_id res chain seq x y z
N MET A 1 -19.61 21.41 3.62
CA MET A 1 -18.20 20.95 3.70
C MET A 1 -17.61 21.02 2.32
N THR A 2 -16.49 21.73 2.13
CA THR A 2 -15.75 21.76 0.86
C THR A 2 -15.24 20.36 0.54
N LYS A 3 -15.43 19.91 -0.72
CA LYS A 3 -14.94 18.60 -1.18
C LYS A 3 -13.42 18.52 -0.92
N PRO A 4 -12.90 17.39 -0.39
CA PRO A 4 -11.46 17.25 -0.19
C PRO A 4 -10.73 17.40 -1.52
N LEU A 5 -9.64 18.19 -1.53
CA LEU A 5 -8.87 18.50 -2.74
C LEU A 5 -8.22 17.26 -3.36
N PHE A 6 -7.79 16.31 -2.53
CA PHE A 6 -7.08 15.09 -2.94
C PHE A 6 -7.62 13.86 -2.19
N ALA A 7 -8.93 13.65 -2.30
CA ALA A 7 -9.60 12.45 -1.78
C ALA A 7 -9.03 11.15 -2.39
N PRO A 8 -9.12 10.00 -1.71
CA PRO A 8 -8.71 8.72 -2.27
C PRO A 8 -9.53 8.41 -3.51
N VAL A 9 -8.90 7.75 -4.48
CA VAL A 9 -9.61 7.18 -5.63
C VAL A 9 -10.09 5.79 -5.23
N ILE A 10 -11.38 5.52 -5.44
CA ILE A 10 -12.02 4.23 -5.16
C ILE A 10 -12.46 3.64 -6.50
N GLU A 11 -11.83 2.54 -6.88
CA GLU A 11 -12.17 1.76 -8.07
C GLU A 11 -12.95 0.49 -7.69
N ASN A 12 -13.86 0.05 -8.57
CA ASN A 12 -14.72 -1.10 -8.36
C ASN A 12 -15.49 -1.08 -7.02
N ALA A 13 -16.07 0.07 -6.63
CA ALA A 13 -16.74 0.23 -5.33
C ALA A 13 -17.90 -0.76 -5.08
N ALA A 14 -18.50 -1.30 -6.15
CA ALA A 14 -19.60 -2.27 -6.09
C ALA A 14 -19.14 -3.74 -5.97
N ALA A 15 -17.83 -3.99 -5.87
CA ALA A 15 -17.25 -5.31 -5.75
C ALA A 15 -17.84 -6.14 -4.60
N GLN A 16 -18.12 -7.42 -4.85
CA GLN A 16 -18.72 -8.34 -3.90
C GLN A 16 -17.67 -9.18 -3.15
N GLY A 17 -16.47 -9.34 -3.72
CA GLY A 17 -15.35 -10.03 -3.09
C GLY A 17 -14.91 -9.39 -1.78
N ARG A 18 -14.36 -10.20 -0.87
CA ARG A 18 -14.02 -9.73 0.49
C ARG A 18 -12.80 -8.84 0.56
N VAL A 19 -11.90 -8.96 -0.41
CA VAL A 19 -10.64 -8.23 -0.41
C VAL A 19 -10.90 -6.75 -0.69
N VAL A 20 -10.31 -5.89 0.13
CA VAL A 20 -10.16 -4.46 -0.13
C VAL A 20 -8.67 -4.21 -0.31
N LEU A 21 -8.29 -3.91 -1.54
CA LEU A 21 -6.92 -3.55 -1.91
C LEU A 21 -6.68 -2.08 -1.57
N VAL A 22 -5.51 -1.79 -1.00
CA VAL A 22 -5.08 -0.43 -0.69
C VAL A 22 -3.71 -0.19 -1.31
N CYS A 23 -3.52 0.94 -1.97
CA CYS A 23 -2.25 1.32 -2.58
C CYS A 23 -1.92 2.78 -2.26
N GLU A 24 -1.24 2.99 -1.14
CA GLU A 24 -0.91 4.32 -0.61
C GLU A 24 0.08 5.07 -1.50
N HIS A 25 0.99 4.36 -2.15
CA HIS A 25 2.05 4.93 -2.98
C HIS A 25 1.78 4.79 -4.48
N ALA A 26 0.51 4.82 -4.87
CA ALA A 26 0.06 4.52 -6.22
C ALA A 26 0.43 5.53 -7.30
N SER A 27 0.70 6.78 -6.93
CA SER A 27 0.75 7.90 -7.87
C SER A 27 2.05 8.67 -7.77
N ASN A 28 2.60 9.05 -8.92
CA ASN A 28 3.73 9.97 -9.02
C ASN A 28 3.30 11.43 -9.29
N ALA A 29 2.06 11.78 -8.95
CA ALA A 29 1.54 13.11 -9.26
C ALA A 29 2.00 14.17 -8.24
N PHE A 30 2.45 15.31 -8.76
CA PHE A 30 2.85 16.49 -8.00
C PHE A 30 1.95 17.69 -8.38
N PRO A 31 0.80 17.87 -7.70
CA PRO A 31 -0.15 18.91 -8.05
C PRO A 31 0.36 20.31 -7.67
N LYS A 32 -0.17 21.30 -8.38
CA LYS A 32 0.25 22.71 -8.35
C LYS A 32 0.51 23.32 -6.95
N PRO A 33 -0.26 23.02 -5.88
CA PRO A 33 0.00 23.62 -4.56
C PRO A 33 1.39 23.36 -4.00
N TRP A 34 2.05 22.26 -4.37
CA TRP A 34 3.37 21.88 -3.84
C TRP A 34 4.50 21.94 -4.88
N GLY A 35 4.20 22.35 -6.11
CA GLY A 35 5.15 22.35 -7.21
C GLY A 35 5.77 20.96 -7.39
N ASP A 36 7.08 20.91 -7.62
CA ASP A 36 7.85 19.68 -7.74
C ASP A 36 8.70 19.34 -6.52
N LEU A 37 8.43 19.99 -5.37
CA LEU A 37 9.24 19.93 -4.16
C LEU A 37 10.73 20.27 -4.38
N GLY A 38 11.08 20.98 -5.46
CA GLY A 38 12.47 21.27 -5.81
C GLY A 38 13.27 20.05 -6.28
N LEU A 39 12.60 18.96 -6.65
CA LEU A 39 13.22 17.72 -7.13
C LEU A 39 13.56 17.84 -8.62
N THR A 40 14.66 17.20 -9.04
CA THR A 40 14.96 17.04 -10.46
C THR A 40 13.97 16.07 -11.14
N PRO A 41 13.86 16.10 -12.48
CA PRO A 41 13.06 15.10 -13.21
C PRO A 41 13.42 13.66 -12.87
N ASP A 42 14.71 13.35 -12.73
CA ASP A 42 15.20 12.01 -12.39
C ASP A 42 14.79 11.59 -10.97
N GLN A 43 14.88 12.51 -9.99
CA GLN A 43 14.42 12.24 -8.62
C GLN A 43 12.92 11.99 -8.56
N ARG A 44 12.12 12.70 -9.37
CA ARG A 44 10.68 12.44 -9.48
C ARG A 44 10.37 11.14 -10.21
N ALA A 45 11.23 10.68 -11.11
CA ALA A 45 11.06 9.40 -11.80
C ALA A 45 11.51 8.20 -10.94
N ALA A 46 12.32 8.43 -9.91
CA ALA A 46 12.81 7.39 -9.00
C ALA A 46 11.70 6.85 -8.08
N HIS A 47 11.93 5.64 -7.54
CA HIS A 47 10.99 4.95 -6.64
C HIS A 47 10.77 5.67 -5.30
N ILE A 48 11.54 6.73 -4.99
CA ILE A 48 11.27 7.55 -3.82
C ILE A 48 9.94 8.31 -3.93
N ALA A 49 9.45 8.55 -5.14
CA ALA A 49 8.28 9.38 -5.39
C ALA A 49 6.95 8.60 -5.33
N TRP A 50 7.00 7.30 -5.62
CA TRP A 50 5.87 6.38 -5.68
C TRP A 50 6.39 4.94 -5.78
N ASP A 51 5.53 3.94 -5.63
CA ASP A 51 5.90 2.53 -5.76
C ASP A 51 5.65 2.07 -7.23
N PRO A 52 6.68 1.96 -8.09
CA PRO A 52 6.49 1.70 -9.51
C PRO A 52 5.83 0.34 -9.77
N GLY A 53 4.80 0.32 -10.62
CA GLY A 53 4.04 -0.88 -10.97
C GLY A 53 3.00 -1.32 -9.93
N ALA A 54 3.06 -0.83 -8.69
CA ALA A 54 2.16 -1.25 -7.62
C ALA A 54 0.67 -0.98 -7.93
N LEU A 55 0.35 0.17 -8.53
CA LEU A 55 -1.02 0.50 -8.93
C LEU A 55 -1.53 -0.40 -10.07
N GLY A 56 -0.68 -0.69 -11.06
CA GLY A 56 -1.04 -1.56 -12.18
C GLY A 56 -1.28 -3.00 -11.75
N LEU A 57 -0.40 -3.53 -10.89
CA LEU A 57 -0.60 -4.80 -10.19
C LEU A 57 -1.91 -4.78 -9.38
N SER A 58 -2.15 -3.72 -8.61
CA SER A 58 -3.37 -3.58 -7.80
C SER A 58 -4.65 -3.65 -8.64
N ARG A 59 -4.67 -3.01 -9.83
CA ARG A 59 -5.81 -3.10 -10.76
C ARG A 59 -5.97 -4.49 -11.36
N GLY A 60 -4.87 -5.17 -11.67
CA GLY A 60 -4.91 -6.57 -12.11
C GLY A 60 -5.50 -7.50 -11.05
N LEU A 61 -5.09 -7.32 -9.79
CA LEU A 61 -5.63 -8.05 -8.63
C LEU A 61 -7.10 -7.72 -8.38
N MET A 62 -7.47 -6.43 -8.49
CA MET A 62 -8.84 -5.95 -8.33
C MET A 62 -9.83 -6.73 -9.20
N GLN A 63 -9.48 -6.90 -10.48
CA GLN A 63 -10.32 -7.64 -11.43
C GLN A 63 -10.42 -9.14 -11.09
N ARG A 64 -9.30 -9.77 -10.71
CA ARG A 64 -9.23 -11.23 -10.45
C ARG A 64 -9.85 -11.65 -9.12
N LEU A 65 -9.87 -10.76 -8.15
CA LEU A 65 -10.38 -11.01 -6.80
C LEU A 65 -11.82 -10.48 -6.61
N ASP A 66 -12.38 -9.81 -7.62
CA ASP A 66 -13.57 -8.97 -7.48
C ASP A 66 -13.45 -8.10 -6.21
N ALA A 67 -12.36 -7.32 -6.13
CA ALA A 67 -12.03 -6.51 -4.96
C ALA A 67 -12.36 -5.03 -5.21
N VAL A 68 -12.53 -4.29 -4.12
CA VAL A 68 -12.47 -2.81 -4.17
C VAL A 68 -11.00 -2.40 -4.12
N LEU A 69 -10.60 -1.39 -4.89
CA LEU A 69 -9.27 -0.79 -4.80
C LEU A 69 -9.37 0.66 -4.33
N VAL A 70 -8.64 1.00 -3.26
CA VAL A 70 -8.48 2.36 -2.75
C VAL A 70 -7.04 2.80 -2.93
N HIS A 71 -6.80 3.94 -3.55
CA HIS A 71 -5.43 4.41 -3.75
C HIS A 71 -5.27 5.93 -3.62
N ALA A 72 -4.07 6.37 -3.24
CA ALA A 72 -3.76 7.78 -3.13
C ALA A 72 -3.60 8.41 -4.53
N PRO A 73 -4.04 9.66 -4.74
CA PRO A 73 -3.95 10.32 -6.04
C PRO A 73 -2.61 11.06 -6.28
N VAL A 74 -1.74 11.18 -5.28
CA VAL A 74 -0.50 11.98 -5.35
C VAL A 74 0.72 11.22 -4.83
N SER A 75 1.91 11.78 -5.09
CA SER A 75 3.19 11.28 -4.58
C SER A 75 3.24 11.23 -3.06
N ARG A 76 3.82 10.13 -2.54
CA ARG A 76 4.14 9.95 -1.11
C ARG A 76 5.10 11.01 -0.57
N LEU A 77 5.84 11.71 -1.43
CA LEU A 77 6.75 12.79 -1.00
C LEU A 77 6.00 14.05 -0.56
N ILE A 78 4.77 14.24 -1.01
CA ILE A 78 3.93 15.34 -0.52
C ILE A 78 3.39 14.97 0.86
N TYR A 79 2.76 13.81 0.96
CA TYR A 79 2.37 13.17 2.21
C TYR A 79 2.36 11.65 2.03
N ASP A 80 3.09 10.91 2.86
CA ASP A 80 3.08 9.45 2.88
C ASP A 80 1.86 8.96 3.69
N CYS A 81 0.84 8.46 3.00
CA CYS A 81 -0.41 8.01 3.63
C CYS A 81 -0.24 6.72 4.47
N ASN A 82 0.93 6.07 4.42
CA ASN A 82 1.28 4.95 5.27
C ASN A 82 2.20 5.40 6.43
N ARG A 83 2.09 6.66 6.87
CA ARG A 83 2.76 7.22 8.05
C ARG A 83 1.82 8.15 8.84
N ALA A 84 1.89 8.07 10.17
CA ALA A 84 1.14 8.97 11.05
C ALA A 84 1.66 10.43 10.98
N PRO A 85 0.83 11.45 11.23
CA PRO A 85 1.20 12.87 11.03
C PRO A 85 2.38 13.38 11.87
N ASP A 86 2.66 12.74 12.99
CA ASP A 86 3.77 13.03 13.90
C ASP A 86 5.08 12.31 13.50
N MET A 87 5.02 11.37 12.56
CA MET A 87 6.19 10.62 12.13
C MET A 87 7.06 11.43 11.15
N PRO A 88 8.40 11.35 11.25
CA PRO A 88 9.32 12.00 10.31
C PRO A 88 9.07 11.60 8.85
N GLY A 89 8.66 10.34 8.63
CA GLY A 89 8.38 9.79 7.31
C GLY A 89 7.11 10.31 6.63
N ALA A 90 6.22 11.02 7.34
CA ALA A 90 4.97 11.52 6.74
C ALA A 90 5.22 12.58 5.68
N MET A 91 6.25 13.43 5.87
CA MET A 91 6.65 14.48 4.93
C MET A 91 8.19 14.56 4.96
N PRO A 92 8.88 13.57 4.38
CA PRO A 92 10.29 13.36 4.61
C PRO A 92 11.13 14.47 3.98
N ALA A 93 12.10 15.03 4.72
CA ALA A 93 13.09 15.95 4.16
C ALA A 93 14.15 15.23 3.31
N LYS A 94 14.27 13.91 3.46
CA LYS A 94 15.21 13.05 2.75
C LYS A 94 14.61 11.66 2.56
N SER A 95 14.78 11.10 1.37
CA SER A 95 14.46 9.70 1.05
C SER A 95 15.69 9.05 0.44
N GLU A 96 16.21 8.01 1.10
CA GLU A 96 17.48 7.36 0.74
C GLU A 96 18.64 8.37 0.64
N VAL A 97 19.23 8.50 -0.55
CA VAL A 97 20.33 9.46 -0.83
C VAL A 97 19.82 10.81 -1.34
N HIS A 98 18.52 10.96 -1.57
CA HIS A 98 17.92 12.14 -2.18
C HIS A 98 17.35 13.08 -1.13
N ASP A 99 17.89 14.30 -1.08
CA ASP A 99 17.24 15.39 -0.35
C ASP A 99 15.97 15.83 -1.08
N ILE A 100 14.97 16.24 -0.31
CA ILE A 100 13.67 16.72 -0.81
C ILE A 100 13.54 18.19 -0.39
N PRO A 101 14.01 19.14 -1.21
CA PRO A 101 14.14 20.54 -0.82
C PRO A 101 12.83 21.17 -0.31
N GLY A 102 11.71 20.86 -0.97
CA GLY A 102 10.37 21.31 -0.58
C GLY A 102 9.87 20.79 0.76
N ASN A 103 10.59 19.83 1.36
CA ASN A 103 10.30 19.26 2.68
C ASN A 103 11.36 19.58 3.73
N ALA A 104 12.43 20.31 3.40
CA ALA A 104 13.53 20.59 4.33
C ALA A 104 13.11 21.43 5.54
N ALA A 105 12.16 22.34 5.37
CA ALA A 105 11.67 23.24 6.41
C ALA A 105 10.15 23.49 6.29
N ILE A 106 9.36 22.45 6.55
CA ILE A 106 7.89 22.54 6.54
C ILE A 106 7.39 23.19 7.84
N SER A 107 6.63 24.28 7.74
CA SER A 107 6.01 24.91 8.91
C SER A 107 4.88 24.05 9.49
N PRO A 108 4.50 24.24 10.77
CA PRO A 108 3.33 23.57 11.35
C PRO A 108 2.04 23.77 10.55
N ASP A 109 1.83 24.96 9.98
CA ASP A 109 0.66 25.27 9.16
C ASP A 109 0.65 24.47 7.85
N GLU A 110 1.81 24.35 7.19
CA GLU A 110 1.92 23.54 5.97
C GLU A 110 1.76 22.04 6.28
N ARG A 111 2.32 21.55 7.40
CA ARG A 111 2.08 20.17 7.86
C ARG A 111 0.58 19.90 8.01
N LEU A 112 -0.12 20.80 8.71
CA LEU A 112 -1.56 20.69 8.93
C LEU A 112 -2.35 20.79 7.61
N ALA A 113 -1.94 21.65 6.69
CA ALA A 113 -2.56 21.79 5.37
C ALA A 113 -2.46 20.49 4.56
N ARG A 114 -1.27 19.86 4.51
CA ARG A 114 -1.07 18.56 3.83
C ARG A 114 -1.87 17.44 4.50
N THR A 115 -1.85 17.36 5.83
CA THR A 115 -2.65 16.39 6.60
C THR A 115 -4.14 16.51 6.27
N ARG A 116 -4.68 17.73 6.23
CA ARG A 116 -6.09 17.99 5.90
C ARG A 116 -6.43 17.72 4.44
N ALA A 117 -5.48 17.94 3.53
CA ALA A 117 -5.70 17.78 2.11
C ALA A 117 -5.61 16.31 1.64
N LEU A 118 -4.79 15.49 2.31
CA LEU A 118 -4.38 14.16 1.85
C LEU A 118 -4.66 13.05 2.86
N TYR A 119 -4.00 13.11 4.03
CA TYR A 119 -4.04 12.04 5.02
C TYR A 119 -5.45 11.79 5.57
N LEU A 120 -6.11 12.85 6.06
CA LEU A 120 -7.45 12.70 6.63
C LEU A 120 -8.45 12.21 5.56
N PRO A 121 -8.54 12.82 4.36
CA PRO A 121 -9.44 12.30 3.33
C PRO A 121 -9.17 10.85 2.91
N PHE A 122 -7.90 10.45 2.81
CA PHE A 122 -7.51 9.08 2.45
C PHE A 122 -8.01 8.07 3.49
N HIS A 123 -7.67 8.29 4.76
CA HIS A 123 -8.06 7.38 5.84
C HIS A 123 -9.55 7.44 6.17
N ASP A 124 -10.18 8.62 6.10
CA ASP A 124 -11.63 8.76 6.31
C ASP A 124 -12.41 8.03 5.21
N GLY A 125 -11.97 8.13 3.96
CA GLY A 125 -12.58 7.44 2.82
C GLY A 125 -12.44 5.93 2.91
N LEU A 126 -11.23 5.43 3.20
CA LEU A 126 -10.97 4.00 3.40
C LEU A 126 -11.77 3.47 4.60
N HIS A 127 -11.78 4.21 5.71
CA HIS A 127 -12.54 3.84 6.90
C HIS A 127 -14.04 3.74 6.61
N ALA A 128 -14.62 4.78 5.98
CA ALA A 128 -16.04 4.78 5.62
C ALA A 128 -16.41 3.59 4.73
N LEU A 129 -15.58 3.27 3.73
CA LEU A 129 -15.75 2.09 2.89
C LEU A 129 -15.74 0.80 3.71
N LEU A 130 -14.74 0.60 4.57
CA LEU A 130 -14.63 -0.61 5.40
C LEU A 130 -15.85 -0.76 6.32
N MET A 131 -16.29 0.32 6.96
CA MET A 131 -17.47 0.31 7.84
C MET A 131 -18.74 -0.05 7.09
N GLN A 132 -18.95 0.47 5.88
CA GLN A 132 -20.09 0.10 5.04
C GLN A 132 -20.07 -1.40 4.71
N ARG A 133 -18.90 -1.95 4.33
CA ARG A 133 -18.76 -3.38 4.03
C ARG A 133 -18.99 -4.26 5.25
N ILE A 134 -18.55 -3.84 6.43
CA ILE A 134 -18.83 -4.53 7.70
C ILE A 134 -20.34 -4.51 7.98
N ALA A 135 -21.01 -3.37 7.83
CA ALA A 135 -22.45 -3.25 8.06
C ALA A 135 -23.29 -4.14 7.10
N LEU A 136 -22.78 -4.39 5.89
CA LEU A 136 -23.37 -5.32 4.93
C LEU A 136 -23.03 -6.81 5.22
N GLY A 137 -22.27 -7.10 6.28
CA GLY A 137 -21.89 -8.46 6.67
C GLY A 137 -20.77 -9.08 5.82
N LEU A 138 -20.09 -8.30 4.97
CA LEU A 138 -19.11 -8.83 4.01
C LEU A 138 -17.77 -9.24 4.66
N ARG A 139 -17.49 -8.77 5.89
CA ARG A 139 -16.24 -9.02 6.65
C ARG A 139 -14.99 -8.83 5.77
N PRO A 140 -14.61 -7.58 5.47
CA PRO A 140 -13.54 -7.28 4.53
C PRO A 140 -12.18 -7.82 5.00
N VAL A 141 -11.31 -8.12 4.03
CA VAL A 141 -9.90 -8.46 4.23
C VAL A 141 -9.06 -7.35 3.63
N VAL A 142 -8.20 -6.71 4.44
CA VAL A 142 -7.42 -5.55 4.00
C VAL A 142 -6.05 -6.00 3.49
N VAL A 143 -5.74 -5.71 2.23
CA VAL A 143 -4.45 -6.05 1.63
C VAL A 143 -3.83 -4.80 1.04
N THR A 144 -2.72 -4.32 1.60
CA THR A 144 -1.97 -3.20 1.00
C THR A 144 -0.99 -3.73 -0.04
N ILE A 145 -0.82 -3.01 -1.15
CA ILE A 145 0.05 -3.39 -2.28
C ILE A 145 1.13 -2.34 -2.46
N HIS A 146 2.37 -2.78 -2.34
CA HIS A 146 3.57 -1.98 -2.45
C HIS A 146 4.57 -2.62 -3.41
N SER A 147 5.59 -1.82 -3.77
CA SER A 147 6.74 -2.33 -4.47
C SER A 147 8.03 -1.73 -3.94
N PHE A 148 9.13 -2.45 -4.14
CA PHE A 148 10.43 -2.01 -3.67
C PHE A 148 11.53 -2.19 -4.72
N THR A 149 12.57 -1.35 -4.63
CA THR A 149 13.73 -1.40 -5.53
C THR A 149 14.57 -2.68 -5.30
N PRO A 150 15.10 -3.32 -6.36
CA PRO A 150 15.94 -4.51 -6.23
C PRO A 150 17.29 -4.24 -5.56
N VAL A 151 17.78 -3.01 -5.58
CA VAL A 151 19.07 -2.63 -4.99
C VAL A 151 18.86 -1.51 -3.97
N TYR A 152 19.29 -1.73 -2.74
CA TYR A 152 19.16 -0.76 -1.65
C TYR A 152 20.54 -0.45 -1.05
N PHE A 153 20.94 0.83 -1.09
CA PHE A 153 22.29 1.27 -0.71
C PHE A 153 23.41 0.42 -1.34
N GLY A 154 23.26 0.10 -2.63
CA GLY A 154 24.22 -0.70 -3.39
C GLY A 154 24.18 -2.20 -3.10
N ARG A 155 23.28 -2.69 -2.25
CA ARG A 155 23.14 -4.12 -1.94
C ARG A 155 21.90 -4.71 -2.64
N PRO A 156 22.04 -5.81 -3.40
CA PRO A 156 20.90 -6.48 -4.01
C PRO A 156 20.01 -7.15 -2.96
N ARG A 157 18.69 -7.12 -3.18
CA ARG A 157 17.70 -7.80 -2.35
C ARG A 157 17.29 -9.11 -3.00
N ALA A 158 17.52 -10.21 -2.27
CA ALA A 158 17.17 -11.55 -2.74
C ALA A 158 15.66 -11.81 -2.71
N VAL A 159 14.93 -11.20 -1.77
CA VAL A 159 13.47 -11.30 -1.67
C VAL A 159 12.83 -10.72 -2.93
N GLU A 160 11.81 -11.42 -3.44
CA GLU A 160 11.03 -11.03 -4.61
C GLU A 160 9.59 -10.70 -4.24
N PHE A 161 9.05 -11.45 -3.27
CA PHE A 161 7.71 -11.25 -2.74
C PHE A 161 7.73 -11.23 -1.21
N GLY A 162 7.64 -10.03 -0.65
CA GLY A 162 7.50 -9.78 0.77
C GLY A 162 6.05 -9.86 1.22
N VAL A 163 5.82 -10.51 2.35
CA VAL A 163 4.51 -10.49 3.02
C VAL A 163 4.69 -9.99 4.44
N ILE A 164 4.14 -8.82 4.74
CA ILE A 164 4.36 -8.08 5.98
C ILE A 164 3.07 -8.11 6.81
N HIS A 165 3.23 -8.25 8.12
CA HIS A 165 2.14 -8.11 9.09
C HIS A 165 2.48 -7.10 10.18
N ASP A 166 1.44 -6.62 10.84
CA ASP A 166 1.54 -5.86 12.09
C ASP A 166 1.34 -6.79 13.30
N ALA A 167 0.36 -6.52 14.17
CA ALA A 167 0.08 -7.35 15.34
C ALA A 167 -0.42 -8.78 15.01
N ASP A 168 -1.24 -8.96 13.97
CA ASP A 168 -1.80 -10.26 13.58
C ASP A 168 -1.07 -10.85 12.36
N PRO A 169 -0.31 -11.95 12.52
CA PRO A 169 0.41 -12.57 11.42
C PRO A 169 -0.43 -13.53 10.56
N ALA A 170 -1.66 -13.87 10.94
CA ALA A 170 -2.36 -15.04 10.42
C ALA A 170 -2.51 -15.03 8.89
N LEU A 171 -3.02 -13.93 8.32
CA LEU A 171 -3.18 -13.81 6.87
C LEU A 171 -1.82 -13.73 6.15
N ALA A 172 -0.86 -12.99 6.69
CA ALA A 172 0.46 -12.85 6.09
C ALA A 172 1.20 -14.21 6.02
N VAL A 173 1.14 -15.01 7.08
CA VAL A 173 1.71 -16.36 7.11
C VAL A 173 1.02 -17.24 6.06
N ALA A 174 -0.31 -17.23 6.00
CA ALA A 174 -1.07 -18.03 5.03
C ALA A 174 -0.76 -17.63 3.57
N ILE A 175 -0.64 -16.33 3.27
CA ILE A 175 -0.23 -15.82 1.95
C ILE A 175 1.21 -16.22 1.65
N ARG A 176 2.14 -16.10 2.61
CA ARG A 176 3.54 -16.47 2.43
C ARG A 176 3.69 -17.96 2.11
N ASP A 177 3.01 -18.83 2.85
CA ASP A 177 3.02 -20.28 2.62
C ASP A 177 2.38 -20.64 1.27
N ALA A 178 1.27 -19.99 0.90
CA ALA A 178 0.67 -20.16 -0.42
C ALA A 178 1.58 -19.67 -1.55
N GLY A 179 2.27 -18.54 -1.35
CA GLY A 179 3.21 -17.97 -2.31
C GLY A 179 4.40 -18.88 -2.55
N ALA A 180 5.01 -19.40 -1.48
CA ALA A 180 6.13 -20.35 -1.55
C ALA A 180 5.75 -21.66 -2.27
N ARG A 181 4.47 -22.05 -2.23
CA ARG A 181 3.97 -23.27 -2.88
C ARG A 181 3.52 -23.07 -4.33
N LEU A 182 2.90 -21.94 -4.64
CA LEU A 182 2.22 -21.70 -5.92
C LEU A 182 3.03 -20.87 -6.90
N THR A 183 4.12 -20.25 -6.44
CA THR A 183 4.98 -19.39 -7.25
C THR A 183 6.41 -19.91 -7.26
N ARG A 184 7.24 -19.34 -8.13
CA ARG A 184 8.69 -19.55 -8.11
C ARG A 184 9.44 -18.38 -7.46
N LEU A 185 8.70 -17.43 -6.88
CA LEU A 185 9.27 -16.23 -6.28
C LEU A 185 10.01 -16.58 -5.00
N ASN A 186 11.07 -15.85 -4.70
CA ASN A 186 11.65 -15.87 -3.37
C ASN A 186 10.74 -15.11 -2.38
N VAL A 187 9.86 -15.86 -1.71
CA VAL A 187 8.86 -15.31 -0.79
C VAL A 187 9.39 -15.28 0.64
N ALA A 188 9.25 -14.13 1.31
CA ALA A 188 9.69 -13.98 2.70
C ALA A 188 8.64 -13.23 3.54
N LEU A 189 8.56 -13.59 4.82
CA LEU A 189 7.74 -12.88 5.80
C LEU A 189 8.54 -11.70 6.38
N ASN A 190 7.91 -10.53 6.51
CA ASN A 190 8.53 -9.32 7.07
C ASN A 190 9.90 -8.98 6.44
N ALA A 191 9.95 -9.06 5.10
CA ALA A 191 11.08 -8.60 4.31
C ALA A 191 10.55 -7.95 3.02
N PRO A 192 11.21 -6.91 2.47
CA PRO A 192 12.45 -6.31 2.96
C PRO A 192 12.25 -5.40 4.18
N TYR A 193 11.00 -5.17 4.58
CA TYR A 193 10.62 -4.37 5.75
C TYR A 193 9.74 -5.17 6.70
N SER A 194 9.53 -4.63 7.90
CA SER A 194 8.70 -5.19 8.97
C SER A 194 7.93 -4.07 9.69
N ALA A 195 7.02 -4.42 10.60
CA ALA A 195 6.35 -3.43 11.45
C ALA A 195 7.33 -2.50 12.21
N ALA A 196 8.56 -2.93 12.49
CA ALA A 196 9.59 -2.12 13.13
C ALA A 196 10.08 -0.93 12.26
N ASP A 197 9.80 -0.96 10.95
CA ASP A 197 10.15 0.10 9.99
C ASP A 197 9.01 1.12 9.78
N ASP A 198 7.96 1.05 10.61
CA ASP A 198 6.74 1.87 10.55
C ASP A 198 5.98 1.78 9.22
N VAL A 199 6.13 0.68 8.47
CA VAL A 199 5.43 0.44 7.19
C VAL A 199 4.02 -0.14 7.34
N THR A 200 3.57 -0.41 8.57
CA THR A 200 2.28 -1.06 8.82
C THR A 200 1.18 -0.10 9.29
N HIS A 201 1.38 1.21 9.13
CA HIS A 201 0.47 2.24 9.66
C HIS A 201 -0.98 2.04 9.18
N THR A 202 -1.20 1.83 7.88
CA THR A 202 -2.54 1.58 7.34
C THR A 202 -3.19 0.34 7.96
N LEU A 203 -2.45 -0.75 8.10
CA LEU A 203 -2.97 -1.98 8.72
C LEU A 203 -3.39 -1.71 10.17
N ARG A 204 -2.50 -1.03 10.92
CA ARG A 204 -2.68 -0.70 12.33
C ARG A 204 -3.90 0.15 12.61
N VAL A 205 -4.20 1.13 11.73
CA VAL A 205 -5.30 2.08 11.96
C VAL A 205 -6.60 1.70 11.24
N GLN A 206 -6.56 0.88 10.19
CA GLN A 206 -7.75 0.53 9.40
C GLN A 206 -8.24 -0.90 9.57
N ALA A 207 -7.38 -1.84 9.97
CA ALA A 207 -7.73 -3.26 10.07
C ALA A 207 -7.73 -3.76 11.53
N THR A 208 -6.64 -3.54 12.26
CA THR A 208 -6.44 -4.05 13.62
C THR A 208 -7.57 -3.69 14.60
N PRO A 209 -8.10 -2.44 14.65
CA PRO A 209 -9.14 -2.06 15.62
C PRO A 209 -10.46 -2.81 15.44
N TYR A 210 -10.67 -3.38 14.25
CA TYR A 210 -11.88 -4.10 13.86
C TYR A 210 -11.69 -5.61 13.77
N GLY A 211 -10.48 -6.10 14.10
CA GLY A 211 -10.13 -7.52 13.95
C GLY A 211 -10.23 -8.01 12.51
N LEU A 212 -10.01 -7.13 11.52
CA LEU A 212 -10.05 -7.53 10.12
C LEU A 212 -8.75 -8.24 9.75
N PRO A 213 -8.81 -9.40 9.08
CA PRO A 213 -7.62 -10.04 8.55
C PRO A 213 -6.89 -9.10 7.59
N ASN A 214 -5.58 -9.01 7.72
CA ASN A 214 -4.80 -8.04 6.98
C ASN A 214 -3.38 -8.49 6.68
N ALA A 215 -2.83 -7.99 5.58
CA ALA A 215 -1.44 -8.19 5.18
C ALA A 215 -0.99 -7.05 4.26
N MET A 216 0.30 -6.76 4.28
CA MET A 216 0.96 -5.88 3.32
C MET A 216 1.79 -6.72 2.36
N LEU A 217 1.63 -6.51 1.06
CA LEU A 217 2.36 -7.21 0.00
C LEU A 217 3.41 -6.28 -0.59
N GLU A 218 4.65 -6.73 -0.62
CA GLU A 218 5.79 -6.02 -1.19
C GLU A 218 6.33 -6.80 -2.39
N ILE A 219 6.31 -6.20 -3.58
CA ILE A 219 6.78 -6.85 -4.81
C ILE A 219 8.04 -6.13 -5.32
N ARG A 220 9.10 -6.87 -5.65
CA ARG A 220 10.30 -6.25 -6.23
C ARG A 220 9.95 -5.65 -7.60
N ASN A 221 10.20 -4.35 -7.78
CA ASN A 221 9.60 -3.58 -8.86
C ASN A 221 10.11 -3.96 -10.27
N ASP A 222 11.27 -4.61 -10.39
CA ASP A 222 11.76 -5.20 -11.65
C ASP A 222 10.83 -6.30 -12.18
N LEU A 223 10.04 -6.94 -11.30
CA LEU A 223 9.11 -8.01 -11.66
C LEU A 223 7.75 -7.48 -12.14
N ILE A 224 7.51 -6.17 -12.02
CA ILE A 224 6.28 -5.46 -12.41
C ILE A 224 6.62 -4.15 -13.14
N ALA A 225 7.68 -4.19 -13.96
CA ALA A 225 8.25 -3.00 -14.60
C ALA A 225 7.36 -2.40 -15.72
N ASP A 226 6.40 -3.18 -16.23
CA ASP A 226 5.49 -2.75 -17.28
C ASP A 226 4.10 -3.40 -17.12
N ALA A 227 3.14 -2.92 -17.92
CA ALA A 227 1.76 -3.37 -17.86
C ALA A 227 1.57 -4.88 -18.09
N ALA A 228 2.41 -5.52 -18.90
CA ALA A 228 2.31 -6.97 -19.12
C ALA A 228 2.84 -7.73 -17.91
N ALA A 229 3.96 -7.30 -17.33
CA ALA A 229 4.53 -7.87 -16.12
C ALA A 229 3.59 -7.70 -14.90
N GLU A 230 2.96 -6.54 -14.76
CA GLU A 230 1.93 -6.26 -13.75
C GLU A 230 0.75 -7.25 -13.84
N GLN A 231 0.23 -7.50 -15.05
CA GLN A 231 -0.88 -8.44 -15.25
C GLN A 231 -0.45 -9.89 -15.00
N ALA A 232 0.73 -10.29 -15.46
CA ALA A 232 1.26 -11.63 -15.21
C ALA A 232 1.48 -11.87 -13.70
N MET A 233 1.98 -10.87 -12.98
CA MET A 233 2.11 -10.92 -11.53
C MET A 233 0.73 -11.00 -10.84
N ALA A 234 -0.27 -10.26 -11.34
CA ALA A 234 -1.63 -10.35 -10.82
C ALA A 234 -2.26 -11.75 -11.05
N ASP A 235 -2.03 -12.37 -12.21
CA ASP A 235 -2.43 -13.75 -12.50
C ASP A 235 -1.81 -14.75 -11.53
N GLN A 236 -0.55 -14.51 -11.15
CA GLN A 236 0.19 -15.37 -10.22
C GLN A 236 -0.25 -15.16 -8.76
N LEU A 237 -0.47 -13.92 -8.33
CA LEU A 237 -0.74 -13.59 -6.93
C LEU A 237 -2.22 -13.67 -6.54
N ALA A 238 -3.18 -13.53 -7.46
CA ALA A 238 -4.59 -13.68 -7.12
C ALA A 238 -4.94 -15.07 -6.53
N PRO A 239 -4.47 -16.20 -7.11
CA PRO A 239 -4.62 -17.52 -6.49
C PRO A 239 -3.98 -17.64 -5.11
N VAL A 240 -2.81 -17.01 -4.92
CA VAL A 240 -2.08 -17.01 -3.63
C VAL A 240 -2.91 -16.31 -2.56
N ILE A 241 -3.43 -15.11 -2.86
CA ILE A 241 -4.27 -14.34 -1.94
C ILE A 241 -5.56 -15.11 -1.62
N ASN A 242 -6.23 -15.69 -2.62
CA ASN A 242 -7.43 -16.49 -2.41
C ASN A 242 -7.20 -17.70 -1.49
N VAL A 243 -6.07 -18.39 -1.63
CA VAL A 243 -5.70 -19.50 -0.74
C VAL A 243 -5.46 -18.98 0.69
N GLY A 244 -4.73 -17.87 0.84
CA GLY A 244 -4.49 -17.25 2.15
C GLY A 244 -5.80 -16.87 2.85
N VAL A 245 -6.71 -16.21 2.13
CA VAL A 245 -8.04 -15.83 2.62
C VAL A 245 -8.89 -17.05 2.97
N ALA A 246 -8.87 -18.10 2.16
CA ALA A 246 -9.61 -19.33 2.45
C ALA A 246 -9.07 -20.05 3.70
N GLU A 247 -7.77 -19.99 3.96
CA GLU A 247 -7.13 -20.65 5.09
C GLU A 247 -7.53 -20.01 6.44
N ILE A 248 -7.44 -18.68 6.54
CA ILE A 248 -7.87 -17.97 7.75
C ILE A 248 -9.37 -18.14 8.03
N GLN A 249 -10.20 -18.31 7.00
CA GLN A 249 -11.62 -18.58 7.15
C GLN A 249 -11.90 -19.97 7.72
N LYS A 250 -11.08 -20.98 7.39
CA LYS A 250 -11.20 -22.32 7.99
C LYS A 250 -10.81 -22.28 9.46
N GLN A 251 -9.72 -21.58 9.78
CA GLN A 251 -9.24 -21.43 11.16
C GLN A 251 -10.30 -20.76 12.04
N ALA A 252 -10.91 -19.68 11.56
CA ALA A 252 -11.99 -18.98 12.29
C ALA A 252 -13.29 -19.79 12.46
N LYS A 253 -13.50 -20.86 11.68
CA LYS A 253 -14.64 -21.79 11.83
C LYS A 253 -14.33 -22.95 12.78
N ALA A 254 -13.05 -23.22 13.02
CA ALA A 254 -12.59 -24.30 13.88
C ALA A 254 -12.38 -23.86 15.34
N SER A 255 -12.26 -22.55 15.57
CA SER A 255 -12.21 -21.88 16.88
C SER A 255 -13.62 -21.58 17.41
#